data_AF-A0A9J6CSB8-F1
#
_entry.id   AF-A0A9J6CSB8-F1
#
_cell.length_a   1.000
_cell.length_b   1.000
_cell.length_c   1.000
_cell.angle_alpha   90.00
_cell.angle_beta   90.00
_cell.angle_gamma   90.00
#
_symmetry.space_group_name_H-M   'P 1'
#
loop_
_entity.id
_entity.type
_entity.pdbx_description
1 polymer ?
#
loop_
_entity_poly.entity_id
_entity_poly.type
_entity_poly.pdbx_seq_one_letter_code
_entity_poly.pdbx_strand_id
1 'polypeptide(L)'
;MSNFTRPVNLKFPQIYGTFKAFNKTGDAEIEYQIRDLPEELFEKSLEILASDFVPEETICVGQNLMKKPAALNEICYIWYETMKDGLSLGCFANDGSNELAGVAVMKVLTKDKEPIEELQV
;
A
#
# COMPACT_ATOMS: atom_id res chain seq x y z
N MET A 1 5.57 -13.40 11.87
CA MET A 1 4.34 -13.14 11.07
C MET A 1 3.09 -13.36 11.93
N SER A 2 2.16 -12.40 12.03
CA SER A 2 0.92 -12.47 12.84
C SER A 2 0.07 -13.74 12.58
N ASN A 3 -0.68 -14.23 13.57
CA ASN A 3 -1.70 -15.29 13.38
C ASN A 3 -3.07 -14.72 13.01
N PHE A 4 -3.19 -13.39 12.90
CA PHE A 4 -4.42 -12.77 12.45
C PHE A 4 -4.64 -13.08 10.97
N THR A 5 -5.83 -13.58 10.64
CA THR A 5 -6.28 -13.76 9.27
C THR A 5 -7.59 -13.01 9.11
N ARG A 6 -7.71 -12.22 8.05
CA ARG A 6 -8.97 -11.54 7.71
C ARG A 6 -10.08 -12.59 7.58
N PRO A 7 -11.25 -12.41 8.21
CA PRO A 7 -12.37 -13.32 8.03
C PRO A 7 -12.82 -13.41 6.57
N VAL A 8 -12.94 -14.62 6.04
CA VAL A 8 -13.27 -14.89 4.62
C VAL A 8 -14.71 -14.58 4.24
N ASN A 9 -15.59 -14.38 5.22
CA ASN A 9 -17.01 -14.07 5.00
C ASN A 9 -17.27 -12.57 4.81
N LEU A 10 -16.25 -11.72 4.87
CA LEU A 10 -16.35 -10.31 4.57
C LEU A 10 -16.32 -10.09 3.06
N LYS A 11 -17.10 -9.12 2.58
CA LYS A 11 -17.06 -8.72 1.17
C LYS A 11 -15.64 -8.28 0.80
N PHE A 12 -15.18 -8.70 -0.37
CA PHE A 12 -13.91 -8.28 -0.94
C PHE A 12 -14.04 -8.13 -2.46
N PRO A 13 -13.62 -7.00 -3.05
CA PRO A 13 -13.22 -5.77 -2.37
C PRO A 13 -14.42 -5.02 -1.75
N GLN A 14 -14.24 -4.47 -0.56
CA GLN A 14 -15.19 -3.60 0.12
C GLN A 14 -14.79 -2.13 -0.01
N ILE A 15 -15.77 -1.27 -0.30
CA ILE A 15 -15.62 0.19 -0.27
C ILE A 15 -15.85 0.67 1.16
N TYR A 16 -14.90 1.45 1.69
CA TYR A 16 -14.92 1.99 3.05
C TYR A 16 -15.34 3.45 3.10
N GLY A 17 -15.18 4.20 2.00
CA GLY A 17 -15.62 5.58 1.92
C GLY A 17 -15.35 6.18 0.54
N THR A 18 -15.99 7.31 0.27
CA THR A 18 -15.77 8.14 -0.92
C THR A 18 -15.51 9.58 -0.51
N PHE A 19 -14.82 10.33 -1.37
CA PHE A 19 -14.57 11.75 -1.18
C PHE A 19 -14.35 12.42 -2.54
N LYS A 20 -14.47 13.74 -2.60
CA LYS A 20 -14.15 14.52 -3.80
C LYS A 20 -12.82 15.23 -3.63
N ALA A 21 -12.03 15.24 -4.69
CA ALA A 21 -10.77 15.95 -4.77
C ALA A 21 -10.43 16.27 -6.22
N PHE A 22 -9.46 17.15 -6.43
CA PHE A 22 -8.91 17.37 -7.77
C PHE A 22 -8.21 16.12 -8.29
N ASN A 23 -8.34 15.86 -9.58
CA ASN A 23 -7.61 14.83 -10.29
C ASN A 23 -6.09 15.10 -10.29
N LYS A 24 -5.30 14.14 -10.80
CA LYS A 24 -3.84 14.24 -10.81
C LYS A 24 -3.29 15.47 -11.55
N THR A 25 -4.01 15.96 -12.56
CA THR A 25 -3.67 17.16 -13.34
C THR A 25 -4.13 18.46 -12.68
N GLY A 26 -5.01 18.41 -11.69
CA GLY A 26 -5.52 19.57 -10.98
C GLY A 26 -6.59 20.37 -11.75
N ASP A 27 -7.08 19.86 -12.87
CA ASP A 27 -7.99 20.59 -13.77
C ASP A 27 -9.47 20.24 -13.57
N ALA A 28 -9.77 19.12 -12.92
CA ALA A 28 -11.14 18.72 -12.61
C ALA A 28 -11.27 18.12 -11.21
N GLU A 29 -12.37 18.43 -10.52
CA GLU A 29 -12.78 17.73 -9.31
C GLU A 29 -13.49 16.42 -9.68
N ILE A 30 -12.97 15.31 -9.19
CA ILE A 30 -13.55 13.97 -9.39
C ILE A 30 -13.84 13.32 -8.04
N GLU A 31 -14.68 12.29 -8.06
CA GLU A 31 -14.90 11.47 -6.88
C GLU A 31 -13.85 10.36 -6.81
N TYR A 32 -13.40 10.05 -5.60
CA TYR A 32 -12.49 8.97 -5.27
C TYR A 32 -13.17 8.00 -4.31
N GLN A 33 -12.75 6.74 -4.35
CA GLN A 33 -13.17 5.71 -3.41
C GLN A 33 -11.97 5.06 -2.71
N ILE A 34 -12.08 4.87 -1.40
CA ILE A 34 -11.16 4.04 -0.62
C ILE A 34 -11.78 2.66 -0.49
N ARG A 35 -11.07 1.63 -0.96
CA ARG A 35 -11.51 0.24 -0.91
C ARG A 35 -10.35 -0.70 -0.68
N ASP A 36 -10.66 -1.95 -0.39
CA ASP A 36 -9.68 -3.03 -0.37
C ASP A 36 -8.81 -3.03 -1.64
N LEU A 37 -7.51 -3.24 -1.47
CA LEU A 37 -6.56 -3.39 -2.57
C LEU A 37 -6.69 -4.80 -3.19
N PRO A 38 -7.12 -4.92 -4.46
CA PRO A 38 -7.16 -6.20 -5.17
C PRO A 38 -5.75 -6.75 -5.45
N GLU A 39 -5.62 -8.07 -5.51
CA GLU A 39 -4.34 -8.77 -5.70
C GLU A 39 -3.69 -8.43 -7.05
N GLU A 40 -4.49 -8.25 -8.10
CA GLU A 40 -4.02 -7.86 -9.43
C GLU A 40 -3.33 -6.49 -9.48
N LEU A 41 -3.44 -5.69 -8.41
CA LEU A 41 -2.81 -4.37 -8.29
C LEU A 41 -1.61 -4.33 -7.35
N PHE A 42 -1.13 -5.48 -6.85
CA PHE A 42 0.03 -5.50 -5.96
C PHE A 42 1.29 -5.00 -6.64
N GLU A 43 1.59 -5.45 -7.86
CA GLU A 43 2.75 -4.97 -8.62
C GLU A 43 2.66 -3.46 -8.88
N LYS A 44 1.49 -2.98 -9.29
CA LYS A 44 1.25 -1.55 -9.49
C LYS A 44 1.43 -0.74 -8.21
N SER A 45 1.05 -1.30 -7.07
CA SER A 45 1.25 -0.68 -5.77
C SER A 45 2.72 -0.61 -5.37
N LEU A 46 3.51 -1.64 -5.67
CA LEU A 46 4.96 -1.63 -5.46
C LEU A 46 5.64 -0.58 -6.33
N GLU A 47 5.20 -0.39 -7.58
CA GLU A 47 5.69 0.68 -8.44
C GLU A 47 5.47 2.04 -7.78
N ILE A 48 4.24 2.34 -7.35
CA ILE A 48 3.90 3.62 -6.68
C ILE A 48 4.77 3.81 -5.43
N LEU A 49 4.93 2.79 -4.60
CA LEU A 49 5.73 2.89 -3.38
C LEU A 49 7.22 3.14 -3.71
N ALA A 50 7.78 2.43 -4.69
CA ALA A 50 9.18 2.56 -5.06
C ALA A 50 9.48 3.88 -5.81
N SER A 51 8.57 4.36 -6.66
CA SER A 51 8.78 5.55 -7.48
C SER A 51 8.35 6.85 -6.80
N ASP A 52 7.33 6.81 -5.94
CA ASP A 52 6.71 8.02 -5.39
C ASP A 52 6.93 8.12 -3.87
N PHE A 53 6.79 7.03 -3.12
CA PHE A 53 6.93 7.05 -1.65
C PHE A 53 8.40 7.07 -1.20
N VAL A 54 9.23 6.13 -1.67
CA VAL A 54 10.64 6.01 -1.23
C VAL A 54 11.47 7.27 -1.47
N PRO A 55 11.33 8.00 -2.60
CA PRO A 55 12.11 9.21 -2.85
C PRO A 55 11.73 10.41 -1.98
N GLU A 56 10.52 10.42 -1.42
CA GLU A 56 9.95 11.59 -0.73
C GLU A 56 9.76 11.38 0.77
N GLU A 57 9.61 10.14 1.24
CA GLU A 57 9.41 9.85 2.66
C GLU A 57 10.69 10.11 3.47
N THR A 58 10.54 10.84 4.58
CA THR A 58 11.66 11.42 5.32
C THR A 58 12.65 10.37 5.84
N ILE A 59 12.18 9.22 6.33
CA ILE A 59 13.04 8.13 6.80
C ILE A 59 13.77 7.49 5.62
N CYS A 60 13.09 7.17 4.52
CA CYS A 60 13.68 6.60 3.31
C CYS A 60 14.77 7.51 2.73
N VAL A 61 14.50 8.82 2.66
CA VAL A 61 15.46 9.85 2.23
C VAL A 61 16.65 9.91 3.19
N GLY A 62 16.38 9.99 4.51
CA GLY A 62 17.41 10.03 5.54
C GLY A 62 18.32 8.79 5.54
N GLN A 63 17.77 7.63 5.20
CA GLN A 63 18.50 6.37 5.04
C GLN A 63 19.13 6.19 3.65
N ASN A 64 18.89 7.14 2.74
CA ASN A 64 19.37 7.13 1.35
C ASN A 64 19.00 5.82 0.64
N LEU A 65 17.76 5.35 0.87
CA LEU A 65 17.27 4.04 0.46
C LEU A 65 17.33 3.82 -1.06
N MET A 66 17.09 4.88 -1.85
CA MET A 66 17.22 4.86 -3.32
C MET A 66 18.62 4.47 -3.82
N LYS A 67 19.67 4.63 -3.00
CA LYS A 67 21.04 4.22 -3.36
C LYS A 67 21.42 2.83 -2.83
N LYS A 68 20.47 2.12 -2.22
CA LYS A 68 20.66 0.80 -1.59
C LYS A 68 19.70 -0.22 -2.22
N PRO A 69 20.02 -0.74 -3.42
CA PRO A 69 19.10 -1.61 -4.17
C PRO A 69 18.72 -2.89 -3.41
N ALA A 70 19.61 -3.45 -2.58
CA ALA A 70 19.28 -4.60 -1.73
C ALA A 70 18.18 -4.26 -0.71
N ALA A 71 18.34 -3.18 0.05
CA ALA A 71 17.35 -2.72 1.02
C ALA A 71 16.02 -2.30 0.36
N LEU A 72 16.08 -1.70 -0.84
CA LEU A 72 14.88 -1.39 -1.62
C LEU A 72 14.13 -2.66 -2.06
N ASN A 73 14.85 -3.70 -2.48
CA ASN A 73 14.23 -4.98 -2.82
C ASN A 73 13.61 -5.66 -1.59
N GLU A 74 14.28 -5.57 -0.44
CA GLU A 74 13.78 -6.12 0.82
C GLU A 74 12.48 -5.43 1.28
N ILE A 75 12.43 -4.09 1.26
CA ILE A 75 11.20 -3.38 1.66
C ILE A 75 10.05 -3.65 0.68
N CYS A 76 10.32 -3.75 -0.62
CA CYS A 76 9.33 -4.14 -1.62
C CYS A 76 8.79 -5.56 -1.36
N TYR A 77 9.67 -6.51 -0.99
CA TYR A 77 9.26 -7.85 -0.61
C TYR A 77 8.38 -7.83 0.66
N ILE A 78 8.75 -7.05 1.68
CA ILE A 78 7.95 -6.89 2.90
C ILE A 78 6.57 -6.33 2.59
N TRP A 79 6.47 -5.32 1.72
CA TRP A 79 5.19 -4.77 1.30
C TRP A 79 4.37 -5.79 0.53
N TYR A 80 4.97 -6.54 -0.40
CA TYR A 80 4.29 -7.58 -1.15
C TYR A 80 3.69 -8.65 -0.24
N GLU A 81 4.48 -9.20 0.70
CA GLU A 81 3.99 -10.18 1.66
C GLU A 81 2.94 -9.59 2.62
N THR A 82 3.03 -8.29 2.93
CA THR A 82 2.02 -7.62 3.77
C THR A 82 0.70 -7.43 3.05
N MET A 83 0.71 -7.12 1.75
CA MET A 83 -0.51 -6.95 0.96
C MET A 83 -1.33 -8.24 0.88
N LYS A 84 -0.68 -9.42 0.89
CA LYS A 84 -1.34 -10.74 0.91
C LYS A 84 -2.21 -10.99 2.15
N ASP A 85 -2.02 -10.23 3.23
CA ASP A 85 -2.90 -10.31 4.41
C ASP A 85 -4.33 -9.84 4.08
N GLY A 86 -4.54 -9.20 2.92
CA GLY A 86 -5.85 -8.75 2.46
C GLY A 86 -6.38 -7.57 3.25
N LEU A 87 -5.50 -6.76 3.85
CA LEU A 87 -5.85 -5.62 4.71
C LEU A 87 -5.45 -4.26 4.14
N SER A 88 -4.65 -4.26 3.08
CA SER A 88 -4.17 -3.03 2.46
C SER A 88 -5.29 -2.35 1.67
N LEU A 89 -5.23 -1.02 1.61
CA LEU A 89 -6.26 -0.20 0.97
C LEU A 89 -5.70 0.51 -0.26
N GLY A 90 -6.53 0.62 -1.29
CA GLY A 90 -6.27 1.46 -2.45
C GLY A 90 -7.23 2.64 -2.51
N CYS A 91 -6.72 3.78 -2.97
CA CYS A 91 -7.52 4.94 -3.37
C CYS A 91 -7.70 4.90 -4.89
N PHE A 92 -8.95 4.95 -5.37
CA PHE A 92 -9.27 4.81 -6.78
C PHE A 92 -10.09 5.98 -7.28
N ALA A 93 -9.79 6.46 -8.48
CA ALA A 93 -10.68 7.38 -9.18
C ALA A 93 -12.03 6.70 -9.47
N ASN A 94 -13.13 7.37 -9.09
CA ASN A 94 -14.51 6.92 -9.29
C ASN A 94 -15.16 7.63 -10.50
N ASP A 95 -14.38 7.83 -11.56
CA ASP A 95 -14.80 8.42 -12.84
C ASP A 95 -15.00 7.37 -13.94
N GLY A 96 -14.94 6.09 -13.59
CA GLY A 96 -15.02 4.96 -14.50
C GLY A 96 -13.66 4.39 -14.94
N SER A 97 -12.55 5.11 -14.72
CA SER A 97 -11.20 4.60 -15.02
C SER A 97 -10.75 3.51 -14.06
N ASN A 98 -11.21 3.58 -12.80
CA ASN A 98 -10.67 2.79 -11.68
C ASN A 98 -9.14 2.91 -11.54
N GLU A 99 -8.55 4.05 -11.93
CA GLU A 99 -7.12 4.29 -11.75
C GLU A 99 -6.75 4.30 -10.26
N LEU A 100 -5.69 3.57 -9.90
CA LEU A 100 -5.13 3.56 -8.55
C LEU A 100 -4.32 4.85 -8.31
N ALA A 101 -4.88 5.75 -7.51
CA ALA A 101 -4.27 7.04 -7.17
C ALA A 101 -3.32 6.98 -5.97
N GLY A 102 -3.45 5.95 -5.12
CA GLY A 102 -2.59 5.77 -3.96
C GLY A 102 -2.87 4.46 -3.23
N VAL A 103 -1.93 4.05 -2.39
CA VAL A 103 -2.00 2.77 -1.65
C VAL A 103 -1.56 2.96 -0.20
N ALA A 104 -2.22 2.25 0.71
CA ALA A 104 -1.83 2.10 2.10
C ALA A 104 -1.59 0.62 2.41
N VAL A 105 -0.32 0.25 2.62
CA VAL A 105 0.07 -1.13 2.98
C VAL A 105 -0.10 -1.31 4.49
N MET A 106 -0.97 -2.23 4.90
CA MET A 106 -1.40 -2.37 6.30
C MET A 106 -1.21 -3.79 6.83
N LYS A 107 -0.82 -3.88 8.11
CA LYS A 107 -0.64 -5.15 8.84
C LYS A 107 -1.23 -5.07 10.24
N VAL A 108 -1.79 -6.18 10.72
CA VAL A 108 -2.16 -6.34 12.14
C VAL A 108 -1.02 -7.02 12.90
N LEU A 109 -0.49 -6.32 13.91
CA LEU A 109 0.51 -6.86 14.84
C LEU A 109 -0.15 -7.36 16.12
N THR A 110 0.26 -8.52 16.60
CA THR A 110 -0.21 -9.13 17.86
C THR A 110 0.94 -9.18 18.86
N LYS A 111 0.65 -8.94 20.15
CA LYS A 111 1.66 -8.90 21.24
C LYS A 111 2.58 -10.13 21.31
N ASP A 112 2.10 -11.29 20.88
CA ASP A 112 2.78 -12.58 21.10
C ASP A 112 3.81 -12.93 20.01
N LYS A 113 4.25 -11.96 19.19
CA LYS A 113 5.32 -12.18 18.20
C LYS A 113 6.33 -11.05 18.19
N GLU A 114 7.59 -11.43 18.07
CA GLU A 114 8.69 -10.52 17.78
C GLU A 114 8.37 -9.73 16.48
N PRO A 115 8.87 -8.49 16.36
CA PRO A 115 8.84 -7.75 15.09
C PRO A 115 9.30 -8.66 13.95
N ILE A 116 8.92 -8.34 12.70
CA ILE A 116 9.59 -8.94 11.53
C ILE A 116 11.08 -8.85 11.84
N GLU A 117 11.77 -10.00 11.94
CA GLU A 117 13.17 -10.05 12.37
C GLU A 117 13.88 -8.90 11.69
N GLU A 118 14.42 -7.97 12.49
CA GLU A 118 15.32 -6.94 11.96
C GLU A 118 16.48 -7.72 11.35
N LEU A 119 16.41 -7.97 10.04
CA LEU A 119 17.50 -8.57 9.30
C LEU A 119 18.65 -7.58 9.44
N GLN A 120 19.66 -8.00 10.19
CA GLN A 120 20.86 -7.23 10.42
C GLN A 120 21.51 -6.91 9.07
N VAL A 121 21.42 -5.65 8.66
CA VAL A 121 22.13 -5.09 7.50
C VAL A 121 23.59 -4.84 7.85
#